data_AF-A0A846C1D5-F1
#
_entry.id   AF-A0A846C1D5-F1
#
_cell.length_a   1.000
_cell.length_b   1.000
_cell.length_c   1.000
_cell.angle_alpha   90.00
_cell.angle_beta   90.00
_cell.angle_gamma   90.00
#
_symmetry.space_group_name_H-M   'P 1'
#
loop_
_entity.id
_entity.type
_entity.pdbx_description
1 polymer ?
#
loop_
_entity_poly.entity_id
_entity_poly.type
_entity_poly.pdbx_seq_one_letter_code
_entity_poly.pdbx_strand_id
1 'polypeptide(L)'
;MNDNYDSDIRQKIKLTNAEQLYQIENESGQPIDYDKASGRQLFNHYRHNLTNYDQVLDNVRDQQGYLTGRQEKKAAVGAAEQVIEEYRNEHVKVIQDSQKKGKVLKNLMQKAGVSTASALSQLLDTWSDKIKQLAKLENSQRTLQVWNDTYRVQRELVKKLLIDEGVSENTLEKVNKIYSTRSTNKAVEFASDLFNLEKSEILRLLKSAIRYTKL
;
A
#
# COMPACT_ATOMS: atom_id res chain seq x y z
N MET A 1 -29.38 -59.99 -0.95
CA MET A 1 -28.24 -59.56 -0.11
C MET A 1 -27.31 -58.79 -1.03
N ASN A 2 -26.95 -57.51 -0.88
CA ASN A 2 -27.17 -56.52 0.18
C ASN A 2 -26.95 -55.12 -0.48
N ASP A 3 -27.96 -54.56 -1.16
CA ASP A 3 -27.80 -53.28 -1.90
C ASP A 3 -27.58 -52.07 -0.98
N ASN A 4 -27.89 -52.18 0.32
CA ASN A 4 -27.72 -51.10 1.29
C ASN A 4 -26.26 -50.83 1.72
N TYR A 5 -25.36 -51.82 1.64
CA TYR A 5 -23.94 -51.58 1.93
C TYR A 5 -23.24 -50.84 0.79
N ASP A 6 -23.85 -50.87 -0.40
CA ASP A 6 -23.19 -50.56 -1.65
C ASP A 6 -23.41 -49.08 -2.07
N SER A 7 -24.43 -48.38 -1.56
CA SER A 7 -24.59 -46.91 -1.73
C SER A 7 -23.76 -46.10 -0.72
N ASP A 8 -23.41 -46.71 0.40
CA ASP A 8 -22.77 -46.09 1.56
C ASP A 8 -21.32 -45.65 1.30
N ILE A 9 -20.56 -46.45 0.54
CA ILE A 9 -19.13 -46.17 0.28
C ILE A 9 -18.92 -44.84 -0.43
N ARG A 10 -19.78 -44.49 -1.40
CA ARG A 10 -19.66 -43.22 -2.14
C ARG A 10 -19.90 -42.01 -1.24
N GLN A 11 -20.84 -42.10 -0.30
CA GLN A 11 -21.19 -41.03 0.63
C GLN A 11 -20.18 -40.88 1.78
N LYS A 12 -19.40 -41.93 2.05
CA LYS A 12 -18.31 -41.92 3.05
C LYS A 12 -17.07 -41.16 2.59
N ILE A 13 -16.93 -40.92 1.28
CA ILE A 13 -15.83 -40.14 0.73
C ILE A 13 -16.04 -38.66 1.05
N LYS A 14 -15.03 -38.03 1.63
CA LYS A 14 -15.00 -36.62 2.01
C LYS A 14 -13.65 -36.00 1.67
N LEU A 15 -13.67 -34.71 1.38
CA LEU A 15 -12.46 -33.90 1.35
C LEU A 15 -11.81 -33.88 2.74
N THR A 16 -10.49 -34.04 2.76
CA THR A 16 -9.68 -34.02 3.98
C THR A 16 -8.60 -32.95 3.92
N ASN A 17 -7.99 -32.75 2.74
CA ASN A 17 -6.90 -31.79 2.54
C ASN A 17 -7.23 -30.82 1.40
N ALA A 18 -8.31 -30.04 1.54
CA ALA A 18 -8.74 -29.07 0.53
C ALA A 18 -7.64 -28.05 0.16
N GLU A 19 -6.74 -27.74 1.09
CA GLU A 19 -5.62 -26.81 0.87
C GLU A 19 -4.59 -27.32 -0.15
N GLN A 20 -4.53 -28.64 -0.39
CA GLN A 20 -3.59 -29.26 -1.32
C GLN A 20 -4.09 -29.31 -2.77
N LEU A 21 -5.22 -28.64 -3.07
CA LEU A 21 -5.85 -28.63 -4.40
C LEU A 21 -4.88 -28.21 -5.52
N TYR A 22 -3.89 -27.37 -5.19
CA TYR A 22 -2.91 -26.83 -6.15
C TYR A 22 -1.48 -27.33 -5.93
N GLN A 23 -1.23 -28.13 -4.89
CA GLN A 23 0.09 -28.70 -4.60
C GLN A 23 0.13 -30.13 -5.13
N ILE A 24 0.36 -30.27 -6.44
CA ILE A 24 0.37 -31.56 -7.11
C ILE A 24 1.75 -32.18 -7.00
N GLU A 25 1.83 -33.44 -6.60
CA GLU A 25 3.08 -34.19 -6.54
C GLU A 25 3.17 -35.23 -7.66
N ASN A 26 4.39 -35.54 -8.12
CA ASN A 26 4.66 -36.65 -9.02
C ASN A 26 4.66 -38.00 -8.28
N GLU A 27 4.80 -39.09 -9.03
CA GLU A 27 4.89 -40.46 -8.48
C GLU A 27 6.09 -40.64 -7.51
N SER A 28 7.07 -39.73 -7.54
CA SER A 28 8.23 -39.70 -6.65
C SER A 28 8.09 -38.72 -5.47
N GLY A 29 6.90 -38.13 -5.26
CA GLY A 29 6.63 -37.18 -4.16
C GLY A 29 7.23 -35.79 -4.34
N GLN A 30 7.61 -35.40 -5.56
CA GLN A 30 8.10 -34.05 -5.85
C GLN A 30 6.99 -33.17 -6.41
N PRO A 31 6.90 -31.88 -6.01
CA PRO A 31 5.89 -30.97 -6.51
C PRO A 31 6.08 -30.71 -8.02
N ILE A 32 4.97 -30.73 -8.76
CA ILE A 32 4.89 -30.38 -10.17
C ILE A 32 3.99 -29.17 -10.32
N ASP A 33 4.33 -28.27 -11.25
CA ASP A 33 3.42 -27.22 -11.68
C ASP A 33 2.12 -27.82 -12.24
N TYR A 34 1.00 -27.24 -11.84
CA TYR A 34 -0.34 -27.63 -12.29
C TYR A 34 -0.44 -27.78 -13.81
N ASP A 35 0.16 -26.84 -14.55
CA ASP A 35 0.10 -26.75 -16.01
C ASP A 35 0.88 -27.87 -16.72
N LYS A 36 1.77 -28.56 -16.01
CA LYS A 36 2.60 -29.65 -16.52
C LYS A 36 2.08 -31.03 -16.11
N ALA A 37 1.12 -31.08 -15.20
CA ALA A 37 0.56 -32.33 -14.72
C ALA A 37 -0.44 -32.90 -15.75
N SER A 38 -0.29 -34.20 -16.07
CA SER A 38 -1.26 -34.88 -16.93
C SER A 38 -2.59 -35.08 -16.20
N GLY A 39 -3.70 -35.16 -16.95
CA GLY A 39 -5.03 -35.40 -16.38
C GLY A 39 -5.11 -36.63 -15.47
N ARG A 40 -4.30 -37.67 -15.75
CA ARG A 40 -4.22 -38.88 -14.90
C ARG A 40 -3.49 -38.63 -13.59
N GLN A 41 -2.39 -37.87 -13.61
CA GLN A 41 -1.65 -37.50 -12.41
C GLN A 41 -2.50 -36.61 -11.51
N LEU A 42 -3.19 -35.62 -12.10
CA LEU A 42 -4.14 -34.77 -11.40
C LEU A 42 -5.25 -35.60 -10.74
N PHE A 43 -5.88 -36.49 -11.51
CA PHE A 43 -6.95 -37.34 -10.99
C PHE A 43 -6.49 -38.24 -9.84
N ASN A 44 -5.30 -38.84 -9.95
CA ASN A 44 -4.75 -39.67 -8.89
C ASN A 44 -4.40 -38.86 -7.64
N HIS A 45 -3.73 -37.71 -7.80
CA HIS A 45 -3.40 -36.80 -6.69
C HIS A 45 -4.67 -36.38 -5.95
N TYR A 46 -5.70 -35.95 -6.69
CA TYR A 46 -6.95 -35.50 -6.10
C TYR A 46 -7.73 -36.62 -5.41
N ARG A 47 -7.66 -37.84 -5.95
CA ARG A 47 -8.29 -39.00 -5.34
C ARG A 47 -7.61 -39.37 -4.02
N HIS A 48 -6.29 -39.59 -4.06
CA HIS A 48 -5.54 -40.17 -2.94
C HIS A 48 -5.17 -39.16 -1.85
N ASN A 49 -4.89 -37.92 -2.23
CA ASN A 49 -4.29 -36.94 -1.32
C ASN A 49 -5.29 -35.89 -0.81
N LEU A 50 -6.31 -35.56 -1.61
CA LEU A 50 -7.32 -34.57 -1.22
C LEU A 50 -8.55 -35.16 -0.53
N THR A 51 -8.80 -36.46 -0.70
CA THR A 51 -9.95 -37.14 -0.10
C THR A 51 -9.52 -38.31 0.77
N ASN A 52 -10.39 -38.76 1.68
CA ASN A 52 -10.17 -39.97 2.48
C ASN A 52 -10.35 -41.28 1.68
N TYR A 53 -10.13 -41.27 0.36
CA TYR A 53 -10.38 -42.40 -0.53
C TYR A 53 -9.72 -43.69 -0.06
N ASP A 54 -8.42 -43.65 0.22
CA ASP A 54 -7.66 -44.83 0.62
C ASP A 54 -8.15 -45.37 1.96
N GLN A 55 -8.42 -44.49 2.93
CA GLN A 55 -8.98 -44.89 4.22
C GLN A 55 -10.35 -45.59 4.08
N VAL A 56 -11.20 -45.12 3.17
CA VAL A 56 -12.51 -45.76 2.94
C VAL A 56 -12.34 -47.14 2.32
N LEU A 57 -11.38 -47.33 1.41
CA LEU A 57 -11.10 -48.64 0.82
C LEU A 57 -10.48 -49.61 1.84
N ASP A 58 -9.55 -49.14 2.67
CA ASP A 58 -8.90 -49.95 3.69
C ASP A 58 -9.93 -50.42 4.74
N ASN A 59 -10.81 -49.53 5.20
CA ASN A 59 -11.90 -49.89 6.12
C ASN A 59 -12.83 -50.98 5.54
N VAL A 60 -13.12 -50.93 4.24
CA VAL A 60 -13.93 -51.97 3.57
C VAL A 60 -13.16 -53.28 3.52
N ARG A 61 -11.86 -53.24 3.20
CA ARG A 61 -11.01 -54.43 3.16
C ARG A 61 -10.88 -55.07 4.54
N ASP A 62 -10.73 -54.28 5.60
CA ASP A 62 -10.65 -54.78 6.98
C ASP A 62 -11.96 -55.45 7.44
N GLN A 63 -13.11 -54.98 6.95
CA GLN A 63 -14.43 -55.51 7.33
C GLN A 63 -14.80 -56.80 6.61
N GLN A 64 -14.51 -56.92 5.30
CA GLN A 64 -14.97 -58.04 4.48
C GLN A 64 -13.84 -58.92 3.91
N GLY A 65 -12.58 -58.54 4.11
CA GLY A 65 -11.38 -59.27 3.69
C GLY A 65 -10.97 -59.09 2.22
N TYR A 66 -11.81 -58.48 1.38
CA TYR A 66 -11.51 -58.22 -0.04
C TYR A 66 -12.13 -56.91 -0.52
N LEU A 67 -11.76 -56.45 -1.72
CA LEU A 67 -12.30 -55.26 -2.35
C LEU A 67 -12.85 -55.62 -3.74
N THR A 68 -14.10 -55.26 -4.03
CA THR A 68 -14.67 -55.49 -5.38
C THR A 68 -14.42 -54.30 -6.30
N GLY A 69 -14.27 -54.56 -7.60
CA GLY A 69 -14.12 -53.49 -8.59
C GLY A 69 -15.33 -52.53 -8.65
N ARG A 70 -16.53 -52.98 -8.25
CA ARG A 70 -17.71 -52.11 -8.12
C ARG A 70 -17.54 -51.11 -6.98
N GLN A 71 -17.02 -51.55 -5.84
CA GLN A 71 -16.76 -50.71 -4.66
C GLN A 71 -15.64 -49.70 -4.95
N GLU A 72 -14.54 -50.12 -5.58
CA GLU A 72 -13.46 -49.23 -6.03
C GLU A 72 -13.98 -48.13 -6.95
N LYS A 73 -14.79 -48.50 -7.94
CA LYS A 73 -15.39 -47.54 -8.88
C LYS A 73 -16.29 -46.53 -8.17
N LYS A 74 -17.10 -46.98 -7.21
CA LYS A 74 -17.98 -46.08 -6.44
C LYS A 74 -17.20 -45.12 -5.55
N ALA A 75 -16.16 -45.59 -4.88
CA ALA A 75 -15.27 -44.72 -4.10
C ALA A 75 -14.57 -43.70 -5.00
N ALA A 76 -14.13 -44.10 -6.21
CA ALA A 76 -13.45 -43.21 -7.13
C ALA A 76 -14.40 -42.13 -7.67
N VAL A 77 -15.65 -42.48 -7.94
CA VAL A 77 -16.71 -41.52 -8.30
C VAL A 77 -16.99 -40.56 -7.14
N GLY A 78 -17.08 -41.05 -5.89
CA GLY A 78 -17.27 -40.20 -4.72
C GLY A 78 -16.14 -39.19 -4.53
N ALA A 79 -14.89 -39.63 -4.69
CA ALA A 79 -13.73 -38.73 -4.61
C ALA A 79 -13.76 -37.66 -5.71
N ALA A 80 -14.07 -38.06 -6.95
CA ALA A 80 -14.19 -37.13 -8.07
C ALA A 80 -15.28 -36.08 -7.82
N GLU A 81 -16.43 -36.48 -7.26
CA GLU A 81 -17.54 -35.56 -6.97
C GLU A 81 -17.16 -34.53 -5.92
N GLN A 82 -16.52 -34.95 -4.82
CA GLN A 82 -16.05 -34.03 -3.78
C GLN A 82 -15.06 -33.00 -4.36
N VAL A 83 -14.09 -33.46 -5.15
CA VAL A 83 -13.09 -32.58 -5.78
C VAL A 83 -13.75 -31.61 -6.78
N ILE A 84 -14.68 -32.09 -7.61
CA ILE A 84 -15.41 -31.24 -8.57
C ILE A 84 -16.26 -30.20 -7.86
N GLU A 85 -16.89 -30.56 -6.74
CA GLU A 85 -17.67 -29.64 -5.92
C GLU A 85 -16.78 -28.51 -5.37
N GLU A 86 -15.59 -28.84 -4.86
CA GLU A 86 -14.65 -27.83 -4.37
C GLU A 86 -14.15 -26.90 -5.49
N TYR A 87 -13.83 -27.45 -6.66
CA TYR A 87 -13.50 -26.62 -7.84
C TYR A 87 -14.63 -25.68 -8.23
N ARG A 88 -15.88 -26.15 -8.19
CA ARG A 88 -17.04 -25.32 -8.45
C ARG A 88 -17.17 -24.20 -7.42
N ASN A 89 -16.96 -24.51 -6.14
CA ASN A 89 -17.00 -23.53 -5.06
C ASN A 89 -15.93 -22.44 -5.25
N GLU A 90 -14.69 -22.83 -5.54
CA GLU A 90 -13.61 -21.89 -5.85
C GLU A 90 -13.92 -21.03 -7.07
N HIS A 91 -14.46 -21.64 -8.13
CA HIS A 91 -14.84 -20.88 -9.32
C HIS A 91 -15.93 -19.84 -9.04
N VAL A 92 -16.94 -20.21 -8.24
CA VAL A 92 -17.99 -19.28 -7.80
C VAL A 92 -17.40 -18.14 -6.96
N LYS A 93 -16.48 -18.45 -6.02
CA LYS A 93 -15.79 -17.42 -5.23
C LYS A 93 -15.04 -16.44 -6.13
N VAL A 94 -14.23 -16.93 -7.08
CA VAL A 94 -13.47 -16.10 -8.02
C VAL A 94 -14.38 -15.20 -8.85
N ILE A 95 -15.49 -15.73 -9.37
CA ILE A 95 -16.48 -14.94 -10.13
C ILE A 95 -17.08 -13.83 -9.25
N GLN A 96 -17.52 -14.16 -8.04
CA GLN A 96 -18.11 -13.18 -7.13
C GLN A 96 -17.10 -12.08 -6.77
N ASP A 97 -15.85 -12.46 -6.54
CA ASP A 97 -14.80 -11.53 -6.17
C ASP A 97 -14.44 -10.60 -7.33
N SER A 98 -14.37 -11.14 -8.55
CA SER A 98 -14.22 -10.37 -9.79
C SER A 98 -15.37 -9.38 -9.99
N GLN A 99 -16.61 -9.79 -9.77
CA GLN A 99 -17.78 -8.91 -9.86
C GLN A 99 -17.74 -7.78 -8.82
N LYS A 100 -17.36 -8.07 -7.58
CA LYS A 100 -17.18 -7.06 -6.53
C LYS A 100 -16.10 -6.04 -6.92
N LYS A 101 -14.93 -6.51 -7.34
CA LYS A 101 -13.82 -5.66 -7.80
C LYS A 101 -14.21 -4.82 -9.02
N GLY A 102 -14.91 -5.41 -9.99
CA GLY A 102 -15.43 -4.71 -11.16
C GLY A 102 -16.44 -3.63 -10.80
N LYS A 103 -17.33 -3.86 -9.83
CA LYS A 103 -18.27 -2.85 -9.32
C LYS A 103 -17.54 -1.68 -8.65
N VAL A 104 -16.53 -1.96 -7.83
CA VAL A 104 -15.69 -0.93 -7.20
C VAL A 104 -14.99 -0.10 -8.26
N LEU A 105 -14.34 -0.75 -9.24
CA LEU A 105 -13.66 -0.09 -10.34
C LEU A 105 -14.62 0.82 -11.13
N LYS A 106 -15.81 0.30 -11.48
CA LYS A 106 -16.85 1.07 -12.18
C LYS A 106 -17.30 2.30 -11.38
N ASN A 107 -17.50 2.16 -10.08
CA ASN A 107 -17.86 3.28 -9.20
C ASN A 107 -16.75 4.34 -9.15
N LEU A 108 -15.49 3.93 -9.08
CA LEU A 108 -14.35 4.85 -9.10
C LEU A 108 -14.26 5.58 -10.44
N MET A 109 -14.41 4.85 -11.54
CA MET A 109 -14.43 5.42 -12.89
C MET A 109 -15.55 6.45 -13.06
N GLN A 110 -16.77 6.14 -12.59
CA GLN A 110 -17.91 7.07 -12.61
C GLN A 110 -17.65 8.33 -11.77
N LYS A 111 -17.14 8.18 -10.54
CA LYS A 111 -16.80 9.32 -9.67
C LYS A 111 -15.71 10.19 -10.25
N ALA A 112 -14.73 9.59 -10.92
CA ALA A 112 -13.64 10.30 -11.58
C ALA A 112 -14.02 10.84 -12.98
N GLY A 113 -15.21 10.51 -13.49
CA GLY A 113 -15.67 10.93 -14.82
C GLY A 113 -14.90 10.31 -15.98
N VAL A 114 -14.28 9.14 -15.77
CA VAL A 114 -13.44 8.46 -16.77
C VAL A 114 -14.10 7.18 -17.27
N SER A 115 -13.89 6.86 -18.55
CA SER A 115 -14.51 5.70 -19.22
C SER A 115 -13.62 4.46 -19.26
N THR A 116 -12.34 4.57 -18.92
CA THR A 116 -11.38 3.44 -18.92
C THR A 116 -10.60 3.34 -17.62
N ALA A 117 -10.13 2.12 -17.30
CA ALA A 117 -9.29 1.88 -16.12
C ALA A 117 -7.91 2.54 -16.24
N SER A 118 -7.36 2.62 -17.45
CA SER A 118 -6.09 3.31 -17.71
C SER A 118 -6.19 4.81 -17.43
N ALA A 119 -7.28 5.45 -17.85
CA ALA A 119 -7.53 6.85 -17.56
C ALA A 119 -7.70 7.08 -16.05
N LEU A 120 -8.39 6.18 -15.33
CA LEU A 120 -8.47 6.25 -13.87
C LEU A 120 -7.09 6.19 -13.22
N SER A 121 -6.22 5.27 -13.66
CA SER A 121 -4.85 5.15 -13.13
C SER A 121 -4.06 6.44 -13.32
N GLN A 122 -4.07 6.99 -14.54
CA GLN A 122 -3.34 8.21 -14.85
C GLN A 122 -3.85 9.42 -14.05
N LEU A 123 -5.16 9.47 -13.79
CA LEU A 123 -5.79 10.51 -12.99
C LEU A 123 -5.36 10.40 -11.51
N LEU A 124 -5.31 9.18 -10.96
CA LEU A 124 -4.81 8.92 -9.61
C LEU A 124 -3.32 9.29 -9.47
N ASP A 125 -2.49 8.96 -10.46
CA ASP A 125 -1.08 9.36 -10.46
C ASP A 125 -0.92 10.89 -10.45
N THR A 126 -1.71 11.56 -11.29
CA THR A 126 -1.72 13.03 -11.36
C THR A 126 -2.13 13.66 -10.02
N TRP A 127 -3.12 13.09 -9.34
CA TRP A 127 -3.55 13.57 -8.01
C TRP A 127 -2.47 13.34 -6.95
N SER A 128 -1.81 12.19 -6.96
CA SER A 128 -0.68 11.89 -6.07
C SER A 128 0.43 12.94 -6.21
N ASP A 129 0.79 13.31 -7.45
CA ASP A 129 1.82 14.32 -7.68
C ASP A 129 1.38 15.72 -7.23
N LYS A 130 0.11 16.09 -7.45
CA LYS A 130 -0.44 17.37 -6.94
C LYS A 130 -0.43 17.42 -5.41
N ILE A 131 -0.77 16.33 -4.73
CA ILE A 131 -0.72 16.26 -3.25
C ILE A 131 0.70 16.46 -2.75
N LYS A 132 1.70 15.83 -3.39
CA LYS A 132 3.12 16.05 -3.03
C LYS A 132 3.55 17.50 -3.23
N GLN A 133 3.09 18.15 -4.29
CA GLN A 133 3.38 19.56 -4.54
C GLN A 133 2.73 20.47 -3.49
N LEU A 134 1.47 20.22 -3.12
CA LEU A 134 0.79 20.96 -2.06
C LEU A 134 1.52 20.82 -0.72
N ALA A 135 1.93 19.61 -0.34
CA ALA A 135 2.68 19.37 0.89
C ALA A 135 4.01 20.17 0.91
N LYS A 136 4.71 20.28 -0.23
CA LYS A 136 5.92 21.12 -0.34
C LYS A 136 5.60 22.60 -0.17
N LEU A 137 4.50 23.09 -0.75
CA LEU A 137 4.07 24.48 -0.63
C LEU A 137 3.66 24.82 0.80
N GLU A 138 2.91 23.94 1.48
CA GLU A 138 2.54 24.10 2.88
C GLU A 138 3.77 24.16 3.80
N ASN A 139 4.75 23.28 3.59
CA ASN A 139 6.01 23.32 4.32
C ASN A 139 6.79 24.62 4.08
N SER A 140 6.82 25.09 2.83
CA SER A 140 7.44 26.37 2.48
C SER A 140 6.73 27.54 3.18
N GLN A 141 5.40 27.57 3.16
CA GLN A 141 4.60 28.59 3.82
C GLN A 141 4.82 28.58 5.34
N ARG A 142 4.82 27.41 5.98
CA ARG A 142 5.10 27.26 7.41
C ARG A 142 6.51 27.74 7.75
N THR A 143 7.50 27.44 6.92
CA THR A 143 8.88 27.91 7.08
C THR A 143 8.96 29.43 6.99
N LEU A 144 8.29 30.04 6.00
CA LEU A 144 8.22 31.50 5.86
C LEU A 144 7.54 32.15 7.07
N GLN A 145 6.50 31.52 7.62
CA GLN A 145 5.81 32.01 8.81
C GLN A 145 6.74 31.97 10.04
N VAL A 146 7.40 30.84 10.30
CA VAL A 146 8.37 30.69 11.39
C VAL A 146 9.51 31.71 11.25
N TRP A 147 9.98 31.93 10.02
CA TRP A 147 11.03 32.92 9.76
C TRP A 147 10.56 34.35 10.07
N ASN A 148 9.32 34.70 9.71
CA ASN A 148 8.73 36.00 10.04
C ASN A 148 8.61 36.18 11.56
N ASP A 149 8.14 35.15 12.28
CA ASP A 149 8.01 35.19 13.73
C ASP A 149 9.38 35.29 14.43
N THR A 150 10.37 34.53 13.94
CA THR A 150 11.76 34.61 14.43
C THR A 150 12.33 36.01 14.22
N TYR A 151 12.12 36.60 13.04
CA TYR A 151 12.57 37.96 12.74
C TYR A 151 11.89 39.01 13.65
N ARG A 152 10.59 38.84 13.95
CA ARG A 152 9.88 39.71 14.91
C ARG A 152 10.47 39.62 16.31
N VAL A 153 10.78 38.43 16.80
CA VAL A 153 11.42 38.23 18.10
C VAL A 153 12.83 38.84 18.13
N GLN A 154 13.65 38.56 17.11
CA GLN A 154 15.01 39.13 17.00
C GLN A 154 14.99 40.65 17.02
N ARG A 155 14.07 41.27 16.29
CA ARG A 155 13.90 42.73 16.28
C ARG A 155 13.69 43.28 17.69
N GLU A 156 12.77 42.70 18.46
CA GLU A 156 12.46 43.20 19.80
C GLU A 156 13.61 42.94 20.79
N LEU A 157 14.30 41.80 20.67
CA LEU A 157 15.49 41.51 21.48
C LEU A 157 16.65 42.48 21.20
N VAL A 158 16.92 42.80 19.94
CA VAL A 158 17.96 43.77 19.55
C VAL A 158 17.65 45.15 20.11
N LYS A 159 16.40 45.63 19.99
CA LYS A 159 16.00 46.91 20.58
C LYS A 159 16.22 46.93 22.09
N LYS A 160 15.83 45.85 22.78
CA LYS A 160 16.00 45.74 24.23
C LYS A 160 17.47 45.78 24.63
N LEU A 161 18.32 45.02 23.94
CA LEU A 161 19.77 45.01 24.17
C LEU A 161 20.37 46.42 24.01
N LEU A 162 20.02 47.14 22.95
CA LEU A 162 20.52 48.49 22.72
C LEU A 162 20.09 49.47 23.82
N ILE A 163 18.89 49.31 24.38
CA ILE A 163 18.42 50.09 25.54
C ILE A 163 19.22 49.73 26.79
N ASP A 164 19.41 48.43 27.07
CA ASP A 164 20.13 47.93 28.23
C ASP A 164 21.63 48.32 28.21
N GLU A 165 22.23 48.44 27.02
CA GLU A 165 23.60 48.92 26.80
C GLU A 165 23.74 50.46 26.86
N GLY A 166 22.65 51.20 27.08
CA GLY A 166 22.68 52.66 27.20
C GLY A 166 22.97 53.38 25.89
N VAL A 167 22.62 52.79 24.75
CA VAL A 167 22.79 53.42 23.43
C VAL A 167 21.93 54.68 23.32
N SER A 168 22.46 55.72 22.68
CA SER A 168 21.77 57.01 22.56
C SER A 168 20.43 56.92 21.82
N GLU A 169 19.47 57.74 22.24
CA GLU A 169 18.10 57.78 21.70
C GLU A 169 18.06 58.02 20.18
N ASN A 170 18.95 58.86 19.66
CA ASN A 170 19.10 59.11 18.22
C ASN A 170 19.50 57.84 17.44
N THR A 171 20.38 57.02 17.99
CA THR A 171 20.78 55.74 17.36
C THR A 171 19.65 54.71 17.42
N LEU A 172 18.91 54.66 18.53
CA LEU A 172 17.72 53.82 18.67
C LEU A 172 16.64 54.20 17.64
N GLU A 173 16.40 55.49 17.40
CA GLU A 173 15.47 55.95 16.37
C GLU A 173 15.87 55.50 14.97
N LYS A 174 17.15 55.60 14.61
CA LYS A 174 17.66 55.14 13.30
C LYS A 174 17.49 53.64 13.12
N VAL A 175 17.81 52.84 14.15
CA VAL A 175 17.59 51.39 14.15
C VAL A 175 16.10 51.05 14.02
N ASN A 176 15.23 51.79 14.72
CA ASN A 176 13.78 51.62 14.62
C ASN A 176 13.24 51.95 13.22
N LYS A 177 13.82 52.94 12.52
CA LYS A 177 13.49 53.25 11.12
C LYS A 177 13.87 52.11 10.17
N ILE A 178 15.03 51.47 10.39
CA ILE A 178 15.45 50.29 9.61
C ILE A 178 14.49 49.12 9.82
N TYR A 179 14.08 48.83 11.06
CA TYR A 179 13.18 47.70 11.31
C TYR A 179 11.70 47.96 10.99
N SER A 180 11.27 49.21 10.87
CA SER A 180 9.87 49.57 10.58
C SER A 180 9.57 49.71 9.09
N THR A 181 10.58 49.89 8.25
CA THR A 181 10.38 50.00 6.79
C THR A 181 10.04 48.66 6.17
N ARG A 182 9.09 48.66 5.24
CA ARG A 182 8.69 47.49 4.43
C ARG A 182 9.48 47.36 3.13
N SER A 183 10.26 48.38 2.76
CA SER A 183 11.04 48.41 1.52
C SER A 183 12.49 48.01 1.80
N THR A 184 12.95 46.97 1.13
CA THR A 184 14.34 46.50 1.18
C THR A 184 15.32 47.59 0.75
N ASN A 185 15.01 48.35 -0.30
CA ASN A 185 15.87 49.43 -0.78
C ASN A 185 15.98 50.58 0.24
N LYS A 186 14.85 50.97 0.87
CA LYS A 186 14.87 51.99 1.93
C LYS A 186 15.58 51.50 3.20
N ALA A 187 15.46 50.22 3.54
CA ALA A 187 16.19 49.63 4.66
C ALA A 187 17.71 49.71 4.44
N VAL A 188 18.16 49.42 3.22
CA VAL A 188 19.58 49.52 2.83
C VAL A 188 20.06 50.96 2.85
N GLU A 189 19.23 51.92 2.45
CA GLU A 189 19.52 53.36 2.58
C GLU A 189 19.68 53.78 4.04
N PHE A 190 18.70 53.47 4.89
CA PHE A 190 18.78 53.80 6.31
C PHE A 190 19.95 53.12 7.02
N ALA A 191 20.31 51.89 6.62
CA ALA A 191 21.48 51.19 7.14
C ALA A 191 22.80 51.80 6.64
N SER A 192 22.86 52.20 5.37
CA SER A 192 23.99 52.93 4.79
C SER A 192 24.25 54.24 5.55
N ASP A 193 23.20 54.99 5.86
CA ASP A 193 23.27 56.22 6.65
C ASP A 193 23.66 55.99 8.12
N LEU A 194 23.22 54.87 8.71
CA LEU A 194 23.53 54.53 10.11
C LEU A 194 24.98 54.07 10.28
N PHE A 195 25.46 53.21 9.39
CA PHE A 195 26.80 52.60 9.48
C PHE A 195 27.87 53.35 8.68
N ASN A 196 27.49 54.37 7.89
CA ASN A 196 28.36 55.08 6.97
C ASN A 196 29.11 54.13 6.00
N LEU A 197 28.37 53.15 5.47
CA LEU A 197 28.88 52.14 4.52
C LEU A 197 28.19 52.29 3.18
N GLU A 198 28.86 51.87 2.10
CA GLU A 198 28.23 51.82 0.78
C GLU A 198 27.08 50.80 0.74
N LYS A 199 26.03 51.09 -0.04
CA LYS A 199 24.88 50.18 -0.24
C LYS A 199 25.32 48.78 -0.71
N SER A 200 26.37 48.70 -1.52
CA SER A 200 26.98 47.45 -2.02
C SER A 200 27.50 46.58 -0.88
N GLU A 201 28.12 47.20 0.13
CA GLU A 201 28.69 46.53 1.29
C GLU A 201 27.62 46.07 2.28
N ILE A 202 26.60 46.90 2.52
CA ILE A 202 25.41 46.52 3.31
C ILE A 202 24.72 45.29 2.70
N LEU A 203 24.53 45.27 1.38
CA LEU A 203 23.94 44.12 0.68
C LEU A 203 24.81 42.86 0.77
N ARG A 204 26.14 43.01 0.78
CA ARG A 204 27.08 41.89 0.98
C ARG A 204 26.94 41.30 2.37
N LEU A 205 26.87 42.14 3.42
CA LEU A 205 26.67 41.70 4.80
C LEU A 205 25.34 40.95 4.97
N LEU A 206 24.24 41.49 4.45
CA LEU A 206 22.92 40.84 4.50
C LEU A 206 22.93 39.49 3.78
N LYS A 207 23.50 39.41 2.57
CA LYS A 207 23.60 38.14 1.82
C LYS A 207 24.51 37.12 2.51
N SER A 208 25.56 37.57 3.18
CA SER A 208 26.46 36.69 3.94
C SER A 208 25.75 36.06 5.13
N ALA A 209 24.96 36.84 5.88
CA ALA A 209 24.15 36.35 6.99
C ALA A 209 23.08 35.34 6.53
N ILE A 210 22.48 35.54 5.35
CA ILE A 210 21.49 34.62 4.76
C ILE A 210 22.14 33.32 4.22
N ARG A 211 23.43 33.31 3.87
CA ARG A 211 24.10 32.07 3.41
C ARG A 211 24.38 31.07 4.53
N TYR A 212 24.46 31.51 5.78
CA TYR A 212 24.70 30.63 6.93
C TYR A 212 23.45 29.89 7.44
N THR A 213 22.26 30.14 6.89
CA THR A 213 21.01 29.43 7.27
C THR A 213 20.71 28.18 6.44
N LYS A 214 21.63 27.75 5.56
CA LYS A 214 21.52 26.49 4.80
C LYS A 214 22.27 25.30 5.42
N LEU A 215 22.79 25.43 6.65
CA LEU A 215 23.39 24.35 7.43
C LEU A 215 22.38 23.75 8.41
#